data_AF-A0AAU9RPT5-F1
#
_entry.id   AF-A0AAU9RPT5-F1
#
_cell.length_a   1.000
_cell.length_b   1.000
_cell.length_c   1.000
_cell.angle_alpha   90.00
_cell.angle_beta   90.00
_cell.angle_gamma   90.00
#
_symmetry.space_group_name_H-M   'P 1'
#
loop_
_entity.id
_entity.type
_entity.pdbx_description
1 polymer ?
#
loop_
_entity_poly.entity_id
_entity_poly.type
_entity_poly.pdbx_seq_one_letter_code
_entity_poly.pdbx_strand_id
1 'polypeptide(L)'
;MQEELLFRTHPMLCLIDDDIVGIPVLAQKLMLIQATMISRCLPEIVRKINLKMETAVLELNKLPLVMASTGEALMALMDIIGSAKESLLRILVQGDFSEFPDDQNMHCTARLADMLSRFSDDLQEDPHDGGEFLMDEIKVLEECKCVGLPNFIPRSAFLAILSKHVDEIQAKPVEFIQKIWDYIEVVLSSVITKYSDNFPQIQPSIKRAGRNLISKIKEQSANRVTEIVEMEKLTDYTCNPEYMTSWTEKTNEQASFIVAVLDDCASDPEEFPLTVFGDVEIAHLRV
;
A
#
# COMPACT_ATOMS: atom_id res chain seq x y z
N MET A 1 -71.81 22.16 45.85
CA MET A 1 -73.06 22.66 46.48
C MET A 1 -72.99 24.14 46.87
N GLN A 2 -72.03 24.63 47.68
CA GLN A 2 -71.96 26.07 48.01
C GLN A 2 -71.66 26.98 46.81
N GLU A 3 -70.74 26.56 45.93
CA GLU A 3 -70.40 27.30 44.70
C GLU A 3 -71.60 27.39 43.74
N GLU A 4 -72.26 26.26 43.50
CA GLU A 4 -73.43 26.18 42.62
C GLU A 4 -74.62 27.00 43.16
N LEU A 5 -74.78 27.07 44.49
CA LEU A 5 -75.76 27.95 45.12
C LEU A 5 -75.43 29.43 44.88
N LEU A 6 -74.15 29.82 44.92
CA LEU A 6 -73.67 31.18 44.69
C LEU A 6 -73.95 31.63 43.25
N PHE A 7 -73.62 30.79 42.26
CA PHE A 7 -73.88 31.09 40.84
C PHE A 7 -75.38 31.17 40.53
N ARG A 8 -76.23 30.41 41.24
CA ARG A 8 -77.70 30.45 41.03
C ARG A 8 -78.43 31.57 41.77
N THR A 9 -77.91 32.05 42.90
CA THR A 9 -78.62 33.02 43.77
C THR A 9 -78.14 34.46 43.62
N HIS A 10 -76.94 34.69 43.09
CA HIS A 10 -76.38 36.03 42.98
C HIS A 10 -76.91 36.77 41.73
N PRO A 11 -77.48 37.99 41.86
CA PRO A 11 -78.24 38.67 40.81
C PRO A 11 -77.46 39.03 39.54
N MET A 12 -76.12 39.05 39.60
CA MET A 12 -75.24 39.28 38.45
C MET A 12 -74.57 37.99 37.93
N LEU A 13 -74.45 36.94 38.76
CA LEU A 13 -73.73 35.72 38.39
C LEU A 13 -74.66 34.64 37.82
N CYS A 14 -75.96 34.71 38.12
CA CYS A 14 -76.98 33.84 37.53
C CYS A 14 -77.25 34.12 36.04
N LEU A 15 -76.68 35.21 35.51
CA LEU A 15 -76.72 35.56 34.10
C LEU A 15 -75.62 34.86 33.28
N ILE A 16 -74.67 34.21 33.95
CA ILE A 16 -73.58 33.47 33.30
C ILE A 16 -74.08 32.08 32.97
N ASP A 17 -73.79 31.62 31.75
CA ASP A 17 -74.19 30.31 31.26
C ASP A 17 -73.61 29.18 32.11
N ASP A 18 -74.47 28.25 32.55
CA ASP A 18 -74.10 27.11 33.39
C ASP A 18 -72.99 26.24 32.74
N ASP A 19 -72.85 26.29 31.40
CA ASP A 19 -71.83 25.56 30.63
C ASP A 19 -70.41 26.16 30.74
N ILE A 20 -70.26 27.34 31.37
CA ILE A 20 -68.95 28.02 31.50
C ILE A 20 -68.53 28.34 32.93
N VAL A 21 -69.40 28.15 33.93
CA VAL A 21 -69.11 28.41 35.35
C VAL A 21 -69.04 27.16 36.21
N GLY A 22 -68.24 27.23 37.28
CA GLY A 22 -68.09 26.17 38.26
C GLY A 22 -66.75 25.44 38.18
N ILE A 23 -66.24 25.01 39.34
CA ILE A 23 -65.04 24.16 39.47
C ILE A 23 -65.13 22.90 38.58
N PRO A 24 -66.27 22.18 38.47
CA PRO A 24 -66.36 21.00 37.59
C PRO A 24 -66.12 21.33 36.11
N VAL A 25 -66.69 22.45 35.63
CA VAL A 25 -66.52 22.90 34.23
C VAL A 25 -65.07 23.33 33.98
N LEU A 26 -64.44 24.01 34.93
CA LEU A 26 -63.03 24.37 34.86
C LEU A 26 -62.13 23.12 34.80
N ALA A 27 -62.37 22.13 35.66
CA ALA A 27 -61.63 20.86 35.67
C ALA A 27 -61.77 20.12 34.33
N GLN A 28 -62.98 20.10 33.76
CA GLN A 28 -63.25 19.49 32.45
C GLN A 28 -62.53 20.23 31.32
N LYS A 29 -62.53 21.57 31.32
CA LYS A 29 -61.80 22.38 30.33
C LYS A 29 -60.29 22.18 30.42
N LEU A 30 -59.72 22.15 31.64
CA LEU A 30 -58.30 21.88 31.85
C LEU A 30 -57.91 20.49 31.35
N MET A 31 -58.74 19.48 31.60
CA MET A 31 -58.54 18.11 31.11
C MET A 31 -58.56 18.06 29.58
N LEU A 32 -59.51 18.75 28.93
CA LEU A 32 -59.60 18.81 27.47
C LEU A 32 -58.37 19.50 26.85
N ILE A 33 -57.91 20.60 27.46
CA ILE A 33 -56.71 21.33 27.02
C ILE A 33 -55.48 20.43 27.15
N GLN A 34 -55.30 19.74 28.29
CA GLN A 34 -54.19 18.81 28.49
C GLN A 34 -54.23 17.65 27.50
N ALA A 35 -55.39 17.02 27.26
CA ALA A 35 -55.54 15.94 26.29
C ALA A 35 -55.16 16.40 24.87
N THR A 36 -55.55 17.62 24.49
CA THR A 36 -55.22 18.21 23.18
C THR A 36 -53.74 18.56 23.05
N MET A 37 -53.11 19.05 24.13
CA MET A 37 -51.66 19.28 24.14
C MET A 37 -50.89 17.95 24.01
N ILE A 38 -51.30 16.92 24.74
CA ILE A 38 -50.71 15.59 24.66
C ILE A 38 -50.86 15.02 23.24
N SER A 39 -52.06 15.08 22.65
CA SER A 39 -52.30 14.55 21.30
C SER A 39 -51.48 15.25 20.22
N ARG A 40 -51.23 16.56 20.35
CA ARG A 40 -50.36 17.31 19.44
C ARG A 40 -48.88 16.97 19.59
N CYS A 41 -48.43 16.70 20.82
CA CYS A 41 -47.01 16.40 21.09
C CYS A 41 -46.66 14.93 20.85
N LEU A 42 -47.63 14.01 20.96
CA LEU A 42 -47.41 12.56 20.85
C LEU A 42 -46.70 12.14 19.56
N PRO A 43 -47.12 12.60 18.35
CA PRO A 43 -46.48 12.19 17.11
C PRO A 43 -45.00 12.55 17.04
N GLU A 44 -44.64 13.74 17.52
CA GLU A 44 -43.26 14.21 17.53
C GLU A 44 -42.41 13.48 18.58
N ILE A 45 -43.00 13.15 19.73
CA ILE A 45 -42.35 12.32 20.75
C ILE A 45 -42.06 10.92 20.18
N VAL A 46 -43.04 10.28 19.54
CA VAL A 46 -42.86 8.97 18.90
C VAL A 46 -41.77 9.03 17.84
N ARG A 47 -41.77 10.07 16.98
CA ARG A 47 -40.73 10.26 15.97
C ARG A 47 -39.33 10.38 16.59
N LYS A 48 -39.18 11.17 17.66
CA LYS A 48 -37.90 11.31 18.38
C LYS A 48 -37.45 10.03 19.06
N ILE A 49 -38.38 9.26 19.62
CA ILE A 49 -38.08 7.94 20.21
C ILE A 49 -37.58 6.99 19.12
N ASN A 50 -38.27 6.90 17.99
CA ASN A 50 -37.85 6.03 16.89
C ASN A 50 -36.48 6.42 16.34
N LEU A 51 -36.21 7.71 16.15
CA LEU A 51 -34.90 8.19 15.71
C LEU A 51 -33.78 7.83 16.70
N LYS A 52 -34.04 8.02 18.01
CA LYS A 52 -33.08 7.61 19.05
C LYS A 52 -32.90 6.09 19.11
N MET A 53 -33.96 5.33 18.86
CA MET A 53 -33.93 3.87 18.82
C MET A 53 -33.07 3.39 17.65
N GLU A 54 -33.27 3.90 16.43
CA GLU A 54 -32.46 3.58 15.26
C GLU A 54 -30.97 3.87 15.51
N THR A 55 -30.67 5.05 16.07
CA THR A 55 -29.30 5.41 16.44
C THR A 55 -28.72 4.47 17.49
N ALA A 56 -29.48 4.15 18.53
CA ALA A 56 -29.03 3.25 19.59
C ALA A 56 -28.79 1.82 19.06
N VAL A 57 -29.63 1.33 18.15
CA VAL A 57 -29.45 0.02 17.50
C VAL A 57 -28.18 0.00 16.65
N LEU A 58 -27.90 1.06 15.90
CA LEU A 58 -26.66 1.18 15.12
C LEU A 58 -25.41 1.15 16.02
N GLU A 59 -25.45 1.86 17.15
CA GLU A 59 -24.35 1.82 18.13
C GLU A 59 -24.24 0.45 18.82
N LEU A 60 -25.37 -0.20 19.13
CA LEU A 60 -25.37 -1.52 19.74
C LEU A 60 -24.75 -2.58 18.83
N ASN A 61 -25.03 -2.51 17.52
CA ASN A 61 -24.46 -3.41 16.52
C ASN A 61 -22.94 -3.24 16.35
N LYS A 62 -22.36 -2.12 16.78
CA LYS A 62 -20.91 -1.91 16.79
C LYS A 62 -20.24 -2.55 18.00
N LEU A 63 -20.98 -2.78 19.09
CA LEU A 63 -20.42 -3.33 20.32
C LEU A 63 -20.13 -4.84 20.16
N PRO A 64 -19.02 -5.34 20.73
CA PRO A 64 -18.77 -6.76 20.79
C PRO A 64 -19.88 -7.50 21.52
N LEU A 65 -20.32 -8.63 20.95
CA LEU A 65 -21.23 -9.54 21.63
C LEU A 65 -20.57 -10.01 22.94
N VAL A 66 -21.30 -9.96 24.05
CA VAL A 66 -20.84 -10.56 25.30
C VAL A 66 -20.76 -12.07 25.07
N MET A 67 -19.55 -12.61 25.01
CA MET A 67 -19.32 -14.03 24.82
C MET A 67 -19.55 -14.73 26.15
N ALA A 68 -20.58 -15.58 26.21
CA ALA A 68 -20.99 -16.31 27.41
C ALA A 68 -20.30 -17.68 27.53
N SER A 69 -19.70 -18.18 26.44
CA SER A 69 -19.03 -19.48 26.41
C SER A 69 -17.70 -19.49 25.65
N THR A 70 -16.88 -20.52 25.92
CA THR A 70 -15.65 -20.79 25.17
C THR A 70 -15.91 -21.11 23.70
N GLY A 71 -17.05 -21.72 23.38
CA GLY A 71 -17.45 -22.02 22.00
C GLY A 71 -17.75 -20.75 21.19
N GLU A 72 -18.48 -19.80 21.79
CA GLU A 72 -18.73 -18.48 21.19
C GLU A 72 -17.44 -17.70 20.99
N ALA A 73 -16.51 -17.76 21.95
CA ALA A 73 -15.20 -17.13 21.82
C ALA A 73 -14.36 -17.70 20.68
N LEU A 74 -14.41 -19.01 20.46
CA LEU A 74 -13.73 -19.65 19.33
C LEU A 74 -14.35 -19.24 17.99
N MET A 75 -15.68 -19.19 17.90
CA MET A 75 -16.38 -18.76 16.68
C MET A 75 -16.04 -17.31 16.34
N ALA A 76 -16.10 -16.40 17.32
CA ALA A 76 -15.72 -15.00 17.11
C ALA A 76 -14.27 -14.87 16.64
N LEU A 77 -13.34 -15.64 17.23
CA LEU A 77 -11.95 -15.65 16.77
C LEU A 77 -11.81 -16.15 15.33
N MET A 78 -12.51 -17.22 14.96
CA MET A 78 -12.50 -17.75 13.60
C MET A 78 -13.11 -16.76 12.60
N ASP A 79 -14.17 -16.05 12.98
CA ASP A 79 -14.80 -15.02 12.15
C ASP A 79 -13.86 -13.84 11.93
N ILE A 80 -13.13 -13.40 12.96
CA ILE A 80 -12.09 -12.35 12.85
C ILE A 80 -11.00 -12.79 11.89
N ILE A 81 -10.47 -14.01 12.06
CA ILE A 81 -9.41 -14.55 11.20
C ILE A 81 -9.90 -14.69 9.76
N GLY A 82 -11.12 -15.21 9.56
CA GLY A 82 -11.74 -15.36 8.25
C GLY A 82 -11.94 -14.03 7.54
N SER A 83 -12.45 -13.03 8.27
CA SER A 83 -12.68 -11.68 7.73
C SER A 83 -11.37 -10.98 7.39
N ALA A 84 -10.37 -11.06 8.27
CA ALA A 84 -9.04 -10.51 8.00
C ALA A 84 -8.39 -11.18 6.80
N LYS A 85 -8.50 -12.51 6.66
CA LYS A 85 -8.00 -13.26 5.50
C LYS A 85 -8.66 -12.79 4.21
N GLU A 86 -9.98 -12.66 4.20
CA GLU A 86 -10.74 -12.25 3.02
C GLU A 86 -10.43 -10.79 2.63
N SER A 87 -10.24 -9.92 3.62
CA SER A 87 -9.78 -8.54 3.41
C SER A 87 -8.40 -8.49 2.76
N LEU A 88 -7.43 -9.24 3.31
CA LEU A 88 -6.08 -9.33 2.73
C LEU A 88 -6.11 -9.90 1.31
N LEU A 89 -6.94 -10.92 1.04
CA LEU A 89 -7.07 -11.50 -0.29
C LEU A 89 -7.62 -10.47 -1.30
N ARG A 90 -8.68 -9.75 -0.91
CA ARG A 90 -9.27 -8.70 -1.75
C ARG A 90 -8.25 -7.62 -2.07
N ILE A 91 -7.53 -7.14 -1.07
CA ILE A 91 -6.60 -6.02 -1.20
C ILE A 91 -5.30 -6.39 -1.93
N LEU A 92 -4.63 -7.48 -1.51
CA LEU A 92 -3.30 -7.85 -2.02
C LEU A 92 -3.35 -8.62 -3.33
N VAL A 93 -4.40 -9.41 -3.57
CA VAL A 93 -4.47 -10.33 -4.73
C VAL A 93 -5.49 -9.87 -5.76
N GLN A 94 -6.69 -9.46 -5.33
CA GLN A 94 -7.76 -9.09 -6.26
C GLN A 94 -7.74 -7.59 -6.64
N GLY A 95 -7.03 -6.76 -5.87
CA GLY A 95 -7.00 -5.31 -6.07
C GLY A 95 -8.30 -4.60 -5.69
N ASP A 96 -9.17 -5.24 -4.90
CA ASP A 96 -10.37 -4.62 -4.35
C ASP A 96 -10.04 -3.95 -3.01
N PHE A 97 -10.03 -2.62 -3.03
CA PHE A 97 -9.79 -1.75 -1.88
C PHE A 97 -11.06 -1.00 -1.43
N SER A 98 -12.26 -1.46 -1.84
CA SER A 98 -13.55 -0.89 -1.43
C SER A 98 -13.73 -0.81 0.09
N GLU A 99 -13.02 -1.66 0.83
CA GLU A 99 -13.07 -1.71 2.29
C GLU A 99 -12.28 -0.57 2.97
N PHE A 100 -11.39 0.09 2.23
CA PHE A 100 -10.50 1.16 2.70
C PHE A 100 -10.45 2.32 1.68
N PRO A 101 -11.58 2.99 1.41
CA PRO A 101 -11.66 3.99 0.34
C PRO A 101 -10.81 5.24 0.60
N ASP A 102 -10.62 5.61 1.88
CA ASP A 102 -9.91 6.82 2.28
C ASP A 102 -8.41 6.58 2.50
N ASP A 103 -7.95 5.32 2.57
CA ASP A 103 -6.56 4.97 2.85
C ASP A 103 -5.83 4.54 1.57
N GLN A 104 -5.15 5.49 0.95
CA GLN A 104 -4.34 5.23 -0.25
C GLN A 104 -3.22 4.22 -0.03
N ASN A 105 -2.79 3.96 1.21
CA ASN A 105 -1.80 2.93 1.49
C ASN A 105 -2.39 1.52 1.35
N MET A 106 -3.71 1.37 1.35
CA MET A 106 -4.38 0.08 1.14
C MET A 106 -4.58 -0.26 -0.33
N HIS A 107 -4.23 0.64 -1.26
CA HIS A 107 -4.29 0.39 -2.70
C HIS A 107 -3.09 -0.47 -3.15
N CYS A 108 -2.99 -1.70 -2.65
CA CYS A 108 -1.80 -2.52 -2.71
C CYS A 108 -1.31 -2.80 -4.13
N THR A 109 -2.21 -3.11 -5.06
CA THR A 109 -1.83 -3.35 -6.46
C THR A 109 -1.11 -2.15 -7.09
N ALA A 110 -1.62 -0.94 -6.85
CA ALA A 110 -1.00 0.28 -7.37
C ALA A 110 0.36 0.54 -6.71
N ARG A 111 0.46 0.37 -5.38
CA ARG A 111 1.72 0.58 -4.64
C ARG A 111 2.80 -0.42 -5.00
N LEU A 112 2.44 -1.70 -5.15
CA LEU A 112 3.38 -2.71 -5.60
C LEU A 112 3.85 -2.45 -7.04
N ALA A 113 2.95 -1.96 -7.92
CA ALA A 113 3.32 -1.53 -9.26
C ALA A 113 4.28 -0.33 -9.23
N ASP A 114 4.00 0.70 -8.42
CA ASP A 114 4.88 1.86 -8.25
C ASP A 114 6.27 1.44 -7.76
N MET A 115 6.34 0.49 -6.81
CA MET A 115 7.61 -0.04 -6.29
C MET A 115 8.38 -0.82 -7.37
N LEU A 116 7.69 -1.60 -8.20
CA LEU A 116 8.30 -2.32 -9.33
C LEU A 116 8.82 -1.36 -10.40
N SER A 117 8.07 -0.32 -10.73
CA SER A 117 8.51 0.71 -11.68
C SER A 117 9.78 1.41 -11.19
N ARG A 118 9.80 1.84 -9.92
CA ARG A 118 10.99 2.44 -9.32
C ARG A 118 12.17 1.49 -9.31
N PHE A 119 11.95 0.21 -8.99
CA PHE A 119 13.02 -0.77 -9.05
C PHE A 119 13.56 -0.97 -10.47
N SER A 120 12.70 -0.92 -11.49
CA SER A 120 13.14 -0.93 -12.89
C SER A 120 13.97 0.30 -13.23
N ASP A 121 13.57 1.49 -12.78
CA ASP A 121 14.32 2.72 -12.99
C ASP A 121 15.68 2.66 -12.27
N ASP A 122 15.69 2.25 -10.99
CA ASP A 122 16.91 2.05 -10.18
C ASP A 122 17.87 1.03 -10.80
N LEU A 123 17.37 0.03 -11.54
CA LEU A 123 18.19 -0.95 -12.26
C LEU A 123 18.76 -0.41 -13.58
N GLN A 124 18.04 0.52 -14.23
CA GLN A 124 18.46 1.15 -15.49
C GLN A 124 19.35 2.38 -15.27
N GLU A 125 19.42 2.91 -14.05
CA GLU A 125 20.40 3.93 -13.68
C GLU A 125 21.81 3.41 -13.94
N ASP A 126 22.49 4.08 -14.87
CA ASP A 126 23.83 3.74 -15.30
C ASP A 126 24.81 3.94 -14.12
N PRO A 127 25.62 2.94 -13.76
CA PRO A 127 26.66 3.11 -12.74
C PRO A 127 27.85 3.96 -13.23
N HIS A 128 27.74 4.60 -14.40
CA HIS A 128 28.78 5.47 -14.97
C HIS A 128 28.95 6.77 -14.17
N ASP A 129 29.53 6.64 -12.99
CA ASP A 129 30.07 7.75 -12.20
C ASP A 129 31.60 7.78 -12.39
N GLY A 130 32.06 8.60 -13.33
CA GLY A 130 33.42 9.15 -13.37
C GLY A 130 34.61 8.20 -13.54
N GLY A 131 34.40 6.95 -13.96
CA GLY A 131 35.49 6.01 -14.26
C GLY A 131 36.05 6.15 -15.68
N GLU A 132 37.35 5.85 -15.85
CA GLU A 132 38.00 5.77 -17.17
C GLU A 132 37.29 4.71 -18.04
N PHE A 133 36.71 5.13 -19.15
CA PHE A 133 35.92 4.28 -20.04
C PHE A 133 36.66 3.01 -20.46
N LEU A 134 36.02 1.86 -20.25
CA LEU A 134 36.46 0.50 -20.60
C LEU A 134 37.79 0.03 -20.00
N MET A 135 38.45 0.79 -19.11
CA MET A 135 39.79 0.43 -18.63
C MET A 135 39.80 -0.83 -17.77
N ASP A 136 38.77 -1.03 -16.94
CA ASP A 136 38.62 -2.24 -16.14
C ASP A 136 38.38 -3.47 -17.04
N GLU A 137 37.55 -3.32 -18.07
CA GLU A 137 37.25 -4.37 -19.05
C GLU A 137 38.48 -4.71 -19.91
N ILE A 138 39.23 -3.69 -20.35
CA ILE A 138 40.49 -3.86 -21.08
C ILE A 138 41.49 -4.62 -20.20
N LYS A 139 41.65 -4.25 -18.93
CA LYS A 139 42.56 -4.93 -18.01
C LYS A 139 42.19 -6.40 -17.82
N VAL A 140 40.90 -6.72 -17.66
CA VAL A 140 40.43 -8.12 -17.57
C VAL A 140 40.75 -8.89 -18.86
N LEU A 141 40.62 -8.27 -20.03
CA LEU A 141 41.00 -8.88 -21.31
C LEU A 141 42.51 -9.11 -21.43
N GLU A 142 43.33 -8.18 -20.93
CA GLU A 142 44.78 -8.31 -20.93
C GLU A 142 45.27 -9.45 -20.02
N GLU A 143 44.70 -9.59 -18.84
CA GLU A 143 45.02 -10.65 -17.87
C GLU A 143 44.54 -12.02 -18.38
N CYS A 144 43.47 -12.06 -19.18
CA CYS A 144 42.93 -13.26 -19.80
C CYS A 144 43.57 -13.64 -21.14
N LYS A 145 44.72 -13.05 -21.52
CA LYS A 145 45.46 -13.36 -22.76
C LYS A 145 45.88 -14.85 -22.83
N CYS A 146 44.97 -15.69 -23.29
CA CYS A 146 45.22 -17.09 -23.66
C CYS A 146 45.63 -17.19 -25.14
N VAL A 147 46.14 -18.36 -25.55
CA VAL A 147 46.37 -18.69 -26.97
C VAL A 147 45.00 -18.82 -27.67
N GLY A 148 44.41 -17.69 -28.03
CA GLY A 148 43.12 -17.57 -28.68
C GLY A 148 43.26 -17.13 -30.14
N LEU A 149 42.21 -17.33 -30.92
CA LEU A 149 42.12 -16.76 -32.26
C LEU A 149 42.06 -15.23 -32.18
N PRO A 150 42.67 -14.50 -33.12
CA PRO A 150 42.46 -13.06 -33.25
C PRO A 150 40.96 -12.76 -33.32
N ASN A 151 40.51 -11.72 -32.61
CA ASN A 151 39.11 -11.26 -32.53
C ASN A 151 38.13 -12.16 -31.75
N PHE A 152 38.61 -13.13 -30.95
CA PHE A 152 37.75 -13.90 -30.04
C PHE A 152 38.00 -13.53 -28.58
N ILE A 153 36.96 -13.10 -27.88
CA ILE A 153 37.01 -12.84 -26.44
C ILE A 153 36.98 -14.18 -25.69
N PRO A 154 37.94 -14.46 -24.79
CA PRO A 154 37.89 -15.64 -23.94
C PRO A 154 36.62 -15.64 -23.09
N ARG A 155 35.93 -16.79 -23.01
CA ARG A 155 34.74 -16.99 -22.15
C ARG A 155 34.99 -16.56 -20.70
N SER A 156 36.20 -16.79 -20.19
CA SER A 156 36.61 -16.39 -18.85
C SER A 156 36.61 -14.87 -18.64
N ALA A 157 37.00 -14.09 -19.65
CA ALA A 157 36.99 -12.63 -19.58
C ALA A 157 35.54 -12.11 -19.57
N PHE A 158 34.68 -12.67 -20.43
CA PHE A 158 33.25 -12.35 -20.44
C PHE A 158 32.59 -12.64 -19.09
N LEU A 159 32.82 -13.84 -18.53
CA LEU A 159 32.27 -14.22 -17.21
C LEU A 159 32.78 -13.33 -16.08
N ALA A 160 34.05 -12.91 -16.11
CA ALA A 160 34.61 -12.01 -15.11
C ALA A 160 33.95 -10.63 -15.14
N ILE A 161 33.76 -10.06 -16.34
CA ILE A 161 33.06 -8.77 -16.53
C ILE A 161 31.60 -8.90 -16.12
N LEU A 162 30.90 -9.95 -16.55
CA LEU A 162 29.51 -10.21 -16.19
C LEU A 162 29.35 -10.34 -14.66
N SER A 163 30.20 -11.12 -14.00
CA SER A 163 30.16 -11.28 -12.54
C SER A 163 30.35 -9.94 -11.83
N LYS A 164 31.29 -9.11 -12.28
CA LYS A 164 31.54 -7.77 -11.70
C LYS A 164 30.29 -6.89 -11.77
N HIS A 165 29.64 -6.80 -12.94
CA HIS A 165 28.41 -6.02 -13.08
C HIS A 165 27.26 -6.59 -12.23
N VAL A 166 27.13 -7.92 -12.16
CA VAL A 166 26.11 -8.54 -11.30
C VAL A 166 26.41 -8.28 -9.81
N ASP A 167 27.67 -8.28 -9.40
CA ASP A 167 28.11 -7.94 -8.04
C ASP A 167 27.78 -6.48 -7.67
N GLU A 168 27.87 -5.54 -8.62
CA GLU A 168 27.51 -4.13 -8.42
C GLU A 168 26.00 -3.96 -8.17
N ILE A 169 25.15 -4.74 -8.85
CA ILE A 169 23.69 -4.63 -8.72
C ILE A 169 23.11 -5.56 -7.65
N GLN A 170 23.85 -6.54 -7.10
CA GLN A 170 23.29 -7.61 -6.26
C GLN A 170 22.54 -7.12 -5.00
N ALA A 171 22.90 -5.95 -4.48
CA ALA A 171 22.24 -5.37 -3.32
C ALA A 171 20.82 -4.84 -3.67
N LYS A 172 20.63 -4.29 -4.87
CA LYS A 172 19.37 -3.62 -5.26
C LYS A 172 18.15 -4.56 -5.20
N PRO A 173 18.17 -5.79 -5.76
CA PRO A 173 17.05 -6.74 -5.65
C PRO A 173 16.74 -7.16 -4.22
N VAL A 174 17.76 -7.32 -3.38
CA VAL A 174 17.60 -7.73 -1.97
C VAL A 174 16.96 -6.60 -1.15
N GLU A 175 17.38 -5.35 -1.36
CA GLU A 175 16.74 -4.20 -0.74
C GLU A 175 15.29 -4.01 -1.21
N PHE A 176 15.05 -4.23 -2.51
CA PHE A 176 13.71 -4.15 -3.08
C PHE A 176 12.72 -5.13 -2.43
N ILE A 177 13.10 -6.40 -2.29
CA ILE A 177 12.20 -7.39 -1.66
C ILE A 177 11.99 -7.08 -0.18
N GLN A 178 12.98 -6.52 0.51
CA GLN A 178 12.83 -6.07 1.90
C GLN A 178 11.80 -4.93 2.01
N LYS A 179 11.88 -3.92 1.13
CA LYS A 179 10.92 -2.81 1.07
C LYS A 179 9.49 -3.31 0.83
N ILE A 180 9.29 -4.31 -0.05
CA ILE A 180 7.97 -4.92 -0.28
C ILE A 180 7.42 -5.52 1.02
N TRP A 181 8.24 -6.29 1.74
CA TRP A 181 7.78 -6.92 2.98
C TRP A 181 7.51 -5.91 4.10
N ASP A 182 8.27 -4.81 4.17
CA ASP A 182 8.00 -3.71 5.11
C ASP A 182 6.64 -3.06 4.82
N TYR A 183 6.30 -2.85 3.55
CA TYR A 183 4.99 -2.37 3.15
C TYR A 183 3.87 -3.35 3.51
N ILE A 184 4.05 -4.65 3.22
CA ILE A 184 3.07 -5.69 3.56
C ILE A 184 2.87 -5.79 5.07
N GLU A 185 3.90 -5.57 5.89
CA GLU A 185 3.79 -5.56 7.36
C GLU A 185 2.84 -4.46 7.84
N VAL A 186 2.91 -3.27 7.24
CA VAL A 186 2.03 -2.14 7.56
C VAL A 186 0.58 -2.47 7.18
N VAL A 187 0.36 -2.99 5.97
CA VAL A 187 -0.98 -3.41 5.51
C VAL A 187 -1.58 -4.46 6.43
N LEU A 188 -0.82 -5.51 6.75
CA LEU A 188 -1.25 -6.57 7.66
C LEU A 188 -1.61 -6.02 9.04
N SER A 189 -0.80 -5.11 9.58
CA SER A 189 -1.03 -4.49 10.89
C SER A 189 -2.33 -3.68 10.93
N SER A 190 -2.63 -2.95 9.87
CA SER A 190 -3.87 -2.17 9.75
C SER A 190 -5.10 -3.06 9.64
N VAL A 191 -5.05 -4.11 8.81
CA VAL A 191 -6.15 -5.08 8.68
C VAL A 191 -6.40 -5.80 10.00
N ILE A 192 -5.34 -6.27 10.67
CA ILE A 192 -5.47 -6.91 11.99
C ILE A 192 -6.14 -5.94 12.97
N THR A 193 -5.71 -4.69 13.03
CA THR A 193 -6.26 -3.69 13.96
C THR A 193 -7.76 -3.53 13.73
N LYS A 194 -8.19 -3.21 12.50
CA LYS A 194 -9.60 -3.03 12.15
C LYS A 194 -10.51 -4.18 12.58
N TYR A 195 -10.10 -5.42 12.31
CA TYR A 195 -10.92 -6.60 12.60
C TYR A 195 -10.84 -7.06 14.07
N SER A 196 -9.88 -6.56 14.84
CA SER A 196 -9.70 -6.90 16.25
C SER A 196 -9.92 -5.73 17.20
N ASP A 197 -10.43 -4.59 16.72
CA ASP A 197 -10.69 -3.37 17.53
C ASP A 197 -11.61 -3.65 18.73
N ASN A 198 -12.59 -4.53 18.53
CA ASN A 198 -13.52 -4.95 19.58
C ASN A 198 -12.89 -5.88 20.64
N PHE A 199 -11.68 -6.38 20.40
CA PHE A 199 -11.01 -7.36 21.27
C PHE A 199 -9.55 -6.96 21.56
N PRO A 200 -9.32 -5.91 22.37
CA PRO A 200 -7.97 -5.40 22.66
C PRO A 200 -7.04 -6.44 23.31
N GLN A 201 -7.59 -7.44 24.00
CA GLN A 201 -6.80 -8.48 24.69
C GLN A 201 -6.09 -9.44 23.73
N ILE A 202 -6.66 -9.71 22.54
CA ILE A 202 -6.06 -10.62 21.56
C ILE A 202 -5.13 -9.90 20.59
N GLN A 203 -5.25 -8.58 20.45
CA GLN A 203 -4.46 -7.79 19.51
C GLN A 203 -2.95 -7.99 19.66
N PRO A 204 -2.35 -7.92 20.87
CA PRO A 204 -0.90 -8.07 21.00
C PRO A 204 -0.42 -9.44 20.53
N SER A 205 -1.20 -10.48 20.81
CA SER A 205 -0.89 -11.87 20.42
C SER A 205 -0.96 -12.05 18.91
N ILE A 206 -2.02 -11.55 18.25
CA ILE A 206 -2.20 -11.65 16.80
C ILE A 206 -1.15 -10.79 16.08
N LYS A 207 -0.92 -9.54 16.53
CA LYS A 207 0.12 -8.67 15.95
C LYS A 207 1.50 -9.31 16.08
N ARG A 208 1.84 -9.91 17.22
CA ARG A 208 3.11 -10.63 17.40
C ARG A 208 3.23 -11.83 16.47
N ALA A 209 2.17 -12.63 16.33
CA ALA A 209 2.16 -13.76 15.41
C ALA A 209 2.35 -13.31 13.95
N GLY A 210 1.67 -12.24 13.55
CA GLY A 210 1.82 -11.61 12.24
C GLY A 210 3.24 -11.14 11.97
N ARG A 211 3.83 -10.38 12.90
CA ARG A 211 5.23 -9.92 12.77
C ARG A 211 6.22 -11.07 12.67
N ASN A 212 6.10 -12.08 13.52
CA ASN A 212 6.98 -13.25 13.48
C ASN A 212 6.89 -13.99 12.13
N LEU A 213 5.69 -14.10 11.55
CA LEU A 213 5.50 -14.67 10.23
C LEU A 213 6.15 -13.80 9.16
N ILE A 214 5.90 -12.49 9.16
CA ILE A 214 6.49 -11.57 8.19
C ILE A 214 8.02 -11.58 8.27
N SER A 215 8.62 -11.51 9.46
CA SER A 215 10.07 -11.57 9.61
C SER A 215 10.64 -12.87 9.02
N LYS A 216 10.00 -14.01 9.28
CA LYS A 216 10.42 -15.30 8.74
C LYS A 216 10.33 -15.34 7.20
N ILE A 217 9.21 -14.89 6.64
CA ILE A 217 9.03 -14.91 5.17
C ILE A 217 9.92 -13.86 4.50
N LYS A 218 10.16 -12.71 5.13
CA LYS A 218 11.09 -11.66 4.66
C LYS A 218 12.51 -12.20 4.52
N GLU A 219 13.00 -12.92 5.53
CA GLU A 219 14.31 -13.57 5.49
C GLU A 219 14.38 -14.64 4.39
N GLN A 220 13.37 -15.51 4.30
CA GLN A 220 13.31 -16.53 3.25
C GLN A 220 13.28 -15.92 1.84
N SER A 221 12.55 -14.81 1.67
CA SER A 221 12.45 -14.12 0.39
C SER A 221 13.76 -13.45 0.01
N ALA A 222 14.44 -12.81 0.97
CA ALA A 222 15.75 -12.22 0.75
C ALA A 222 16.78 -13.29 0.32
N ASN A 223 16.85 -14.41 1.04
CA ASN A 223 17.73 -15.52 0.67
C ASN A 223 17.42 -16.07 -0.72
N ARG A 224 16.13 -16.21 -1.07
CA ARG A 224 15.71 -16.67 -2.40
C ARG A 224 16.12 -15.70 -3.51
N VAL A 225 16.03 -14.40 -3.27
CA VAL A 225 16.48 -13.38 -4.23
C VAL A 225 18.00 -13.43 -4.39
N THR A 226 18.75 -13.58 -3.30
CA THR A 226 20.21 -13.77 -3.36
C THR A 226 20.56 -15.01 -4.19
N GLU A 227 19.90 -16.14 -3.99
CA GLU A 227 20.10 -17.34 -4.82
C GLU A 227 19.83 -17.07 -6.30
N ILE A 228 18.77 -16.33 -6.64
CA ILE A 228 18.45 -15.99 -8.03
C ILE A 228 19.59 -15.16 -8.63
N VAL A 229 20.06 -14.13 -7.92
CA VAL A 229 21.16 -13.28 -8.38
C VAL A 229 22.47 -14.06 -8.53
N GLU A 230 22.77 -14.99 -7.61
CA GLU A 230 23.93 -15.87 -7.70
C GLU A 230 23.86 -16.81 -8.91
N MET A 231 22.66 -17.30 -9.25
CA MET A 231 22.46 -18.14 -10.42
C MET A 231 22.71 -17.38 -11.74
N GLU A 232 22.37 -16.08 -11.80
CA GLU A 232 22.65 -15.23 -12.97
C GLU A 232 24.16 -15.04 -13.23
N LYS A 233 25.01 -15.12 -12.19
CA LYS A 233 26.48 -15.05 -12.36
C LYS A 233 27.06 -16.26 -13.11
N LEU A 234 26.37 -17.40 -13.06
CA LEU A 234 26.85 -18.65 -13.64
C LEU A 234 26.36 -18.88 -15.07
N THR A 235 25.38 -18.09 -15.53
CA THR A 235 24.76 -18.24 -16.85
C THR A 235 25.40 -17.28 -17.85
N ASP A 236 26.13 -17.82 -18.83
CA ASP A 236 26.71 -17.07 -19.96
C ASP A 236 25.87 -17.14 -21.24
N TYR A 237 24.60 -17.53 -21.12
CA TYR A 237 23.71 -17.71 -22.25
C TYR A 237 22.91 -16.44 -22.55
N THR A 238 23.18 -15.80 -23.67
CA THR A 238 22.42 -14.65 -24.15
C THR A 238 21.61 -15.03 -25.40
N CYS A 239 20.29 -14.95 -25.29
CA CYS A 239 19.37 -15.02 -26.43
C CYS A 239 18.80 -13.62 -26.75
N ASN A 240 19.56 -12.57 -26.44
CA ASN A 240 19.10 -11.22 -26.68
C ASN A 240 19.02 -10.97 -28.20
N PRO A 241 17.82 -10.82 -28.78
CA PRO A 241 17.68 -10.59 -30.22
C PRO A 241 18.30 -9.26 -30.66
N GLU A 242 18.49 -8.32 -29.74
CA GLU A 242 19.08 -7.00 -29.98
C GLU A 242 20.61 -7.02 -29.98
N TYR A 243 21.24 -8.10 -29.50
CA TYR A 243 22.70 -8.19 -29.43
C TYR A 243 23.35 -8.01 -30.80
N MET A 244 22.84 -8.71 -31.83
CA MET A 244 23.40 -8.63 -33.18
C MET A 244 23.21 -7.25 -33.80
N THR A 245 22.11 -6.56 -33.47
CA THR A 245 21.83 -5.20 -33.91
C THR A 245 22.84 -4.23 -33.29
N SER A 246 22.97 -4.25 -31.96
CA SER A 246 23.93 -3.40 -31.22
C SER A 246 25.37 -3.68 -31.62
N TRP A 247 25.73 -4.95 -31.85
CA TRP A 247 27.06 -5.32 -32.34
C TRP A 247 27.35 -4.72 -33.71
N THR A 248 26.39 -4.77 -34.63
CA THR A 248 26.55 -4.25 -35.99
C THR A 248 26.70 -2.73 -35.98
N GLU A 249 25.89 -2.03 -35.19
CA GLU A 249 26.00 -0.57 -34.99
C GLU A 249 27.38 -0.18 -34.45
N LYS A 250 27.83 -0.83 -33.37
CA LYS A 250 29.16 -0.58 -32.77
C LYS A 250 30.31 -0.90 -33.72
N THR A 251 30.19 -1.96 -34.52
CA THR A 251 31.22 -2.33 -35.51
C THR A 251 31.33 -1.30 -36.64
N ASN A 252 30.22 -0.66 -37.03
CA ASN A 252 30.24 0.39 -38.05
C ASN A 252 30.96 1.67 -37.58
N GLU A 253 30.89 1.98 -36.28
CA GLU A 253 31.57 3.13 -35.67
C GLU A 253 33.05 2.84 -35.32
N GLN A 254 33.46 1.56 -35.33
CA GLN A 254 34.80 1.12 -34.93
C GLN A 254 35.93 1.82 -35.69
N ALA A 255 35.80 1.99 -37.01
CA ALA A 255 36.85 2.61 -37.82
C ALA A 255 37.08 4.08 -37.41
N SER A 256 36.00 4.82 -37.16
CA SER A 256 36.04 6.22 -36.72
C SER A 256 36.61 6.34 -35.30
N PHE A 257 36.22 5.42 -34.40
CA PHE A 257 36.73 5.36 -33.04
C PHE A 257 38.25 5.09 -33.01
N ILE A 258 38.74 4.11 -33.79
CA ILE A 258 40.17 3.79 -33.86
C ILE A 258 40.98 4.99 -34.38
N VAL A 259 40.47 5.72 -35.37
CA VAL A 259 41.13 6.93 -35.86
C VAL A 259 41.20 7.98 -34.74
N ALA A 260 40.10 8.23 -34.02
CA ALA A 260 40.08 9.23 -32.95
C ALA A 260 41.02 8.90 -31.75
N VAL A 261 41.30 7.62 -31.51
CA VAL A 261 42.24 7.18 -30.46
C VAL A 261 43.70 7.19 -30.94
N LEU A 262 43.96 6.90 -32.23
CA LEU A 262 45.33 6.80 -32.77
C LEU A 262 45.89 8.10 -33.38
N ASP A 263 45.02 9.04 -33.78
CA ASP A 263 45.44 10.31 -34.38
C ASP A 263 45.73 11.32 -33.25
N ASP A 264 47.01 11.47 -32.90
CA ASP A 264 47.47 12.30 -31.77
C ASP A 264 47.74 13.75 -32.23
N CYS A 265 46.73 14.40 -32.82
CA CYS A 265 46.80 15.84 -33.10
C CYS A 265 46.37 16.65 -31.88
N ALA A 266 47.21 17.61 -31.47
CA ALA A 266 47.06 18.44 -30.26
C ALA A 266 45.79 19.32 -30.19
N SER A 267 44.86 19.17 -31.13
CA SER A 267 43.60 19.92 -31.25
C SER A 267 42.34 19.04 -31.20
N ASP A 268 42.49 17.73 -31.01
CA ASP A 268 41.36 16.80 -31.10
C ASP A 268 40.63 16.63 -29.77
N PRO A 269 39.30 16.41 -29.82
CA PRO A 269 38.46 16.40 -28.63
C PRO A 269 38.87 15.28 -27.66
N GLU A 270 38.82 15.59 -26.35
CA GLU A 270 39.06 14.64 -25.26
C GLU A 270 37.91 13.62 -25.14
N GLU A 271 36.75 13.96 -25.71
CA GLU A 271 35.53 13.15 -25.70
C GLU A 271 35.13 12.73 -27.12
N PHE A 272 34.60 11.52 -27.26
CA PHE A 272 34.06 10.99 -28.50
C PHE A 272 32.59 10.57 -28.31
N PRO A 273 31.65 11.09 -29.13
CA PRO A 273 30.24 10.70 -29.04
C PRO A 273 30.04 9.28 -29.57
N LEU A 274 29.61 8.36 -28.70
CA LEU A 274 29.16 7.02 -29.04
C LEU A 274 27.65 6.93 -28.93
N THR A 275 26.99 6.36 -29.95
CA THR A 275 25.52 6.31 -30.04
C THR A 275 24.84 5.62 -28.85
N VAL A 276 25.54 4.71 -28.17
CA VAL A 276 25.03 3.94 -27.03
C VAL A 276 25.51 4.46 -25.68
N PHE A 277 26.67 5.11 -25.61
CA PHE A 277 27.32 5.49 -24.35
C PHE A 277 27.36 7.01 -24.12
N GLY A 278 26.90 7.81 -25.07
CA GLY A 278 27.00 9.28 -25.00
C GLY A 278 28.41 9.78 -25.31
N ASP A 279 28.75 10.95 -24.77
CA ASP A 279 30.10 11.51 -24.89
C ASP A 279 31.04 10.81 -23.92
N VAL A 280 32.06 10.15 -24.48
CA VAL A 280 32.97 9.29 -23.73
C VAL A 280 34.38 9.85 -23.78
N GLU A 281 35.02 10.03 -22.61
CA GLU A 281 36.42 10.42 -22.54
C GLU A 281 37.31 9.33 -23.17
N ILE A 282 38.16 9.70 -24.13
CA ILE A 282 39.06 8.78 -24.84
C ILE A 282 40.53 9.15 -24.66
N ALA A 283 40.83 10.25 -23.96
CA ALA A 283 42.18 10.75 -23.77
C ALA A 283 43.09 9.72 -23.08
N HIS A 284 42.56 8.95 -22.12
CA HIS A 284 43.28 7.90 -21.40
C HIS A 284 43.58 6.66 -22.25
N LEU A 285 42.94 6.50 -23.41
CA LEU A 285 43.15 5.38 -24.33
C LEU A 285 44.24 5.66 -25.38
N ARG A 286 44.71 6.91 -25.49
CA ARG A 286 45.82 7.29 -26.38
C ARG A 286 47.14 6.76 -25.80
N VAL A 287 47.92 6.05 -26.61
CA VAL A 287 49.21 5.42 -26.23
C VAL A 287 50.37 6.04 -27.00
#